data_AF-A0A3L7QFH2-F1
#
_entry.id   AF-A0A3L7QFH2-F1
#
_cell.length_a   1.000
_cell.length_b   1.000
_cell.length_c   1.000
_cell.angle_alpha   90.00
_cell.angle_beta   90.00
_cell.angle_gamma   90.00
#
_symmetry.space_group_name_H-M   'P 1'
#
loop_
_entity.id
_entity.type
_entity.pdbx_description
1 polymer ?
#
loop_
_entity_poly.entity_id
_entity_poly.type
_entity_poly.pdbx_seq_one_letter_code
_entity_poly.pdbx_strand_id
1 'polypeptide(L)'
;HRDCGRPCETHKVSLKDRSTGAEFPVGVDSGCRNTVYNSMPQSAAEYLKRLIEMHVTYFRIEFLRESTLEVHKILDGYGSVLSGKNDGKNLWQNLKASNQVGLTRGTFNLL
;
A
#
# COMPACT_ATOMS: atom_id res chain seq x y z
N HIS A 1 -17.93 -7.29 -33.80
CA HIS A 1 -16.86 -6.65 -33.00
C HIS A 1 -16.40 -7.60 -31.91
N ARG A 2 -15.09 -7.90 -31.80
CA ARG A 2 -14.54 -8.94 -30.90
C ARG A 2 -13.43 -8.43 -29.97
N ASP A 3 -13.34 -7.13 -29.72
CA ASP A 3 -12.45 -6.59 -28.69
C ASP A 3 -13.17 -5.47 -27.91
N CYS A 4 -12.72 -5.25 -26.66
CA CYS A 4 -13.23 -4.21 -25.78
C CYS A 4 -12.46 -2.88 -25.92
N GLY A 5 -11.48 -2.77 -26.83
CA GLY A 5 -10.64 -1.58 -26.99
C GLY A 5 -9.65 -1.29 -25.85
N ARG A 6 -9.51 -2.18 -24.86
CA ARG A 6 -8.62 -2.04 -23.68
C ARG A 6 -8.63 -0.66 -22.99
N PRO A 7 -9.79 -0.10 -22.65
CA PRO A 7 -9.87 1.20 -21.97
C PRO A 7 -9.14 1.22 -20.62
N CYS A 8 -8.93 0.06 -19.99
CA CYS A 8 -8.18 -0.04 -18.74
C CYS A 8 -6.70 0.33 -18.86
N GLU A 9 -6.12 0.39 -20.07
CA GLU A 9 -4.72 0.82 -20.27
C GLU A 9 -4.57 2.35 -20.23
N THR A 10 -5.62 3.10 -20.56
CA THR A 10 -5.59 4.57 -20.62
C THR A 10 -6.36 5.22 -19.47
N HIS A 11 -7.30 4.51 -18.85
CA HIS A 11 -8.14 5.03 -17.78
C HIS A 11 -7.82 4.41 -16.43
N LYS A 12 -7.60 5.27 -15.44
CA LYS A 12 -7.52 4.87 -14.03
C LYS A 12 -8.89 5.05 -13.38
N VAL A 13 -9.47 3.97 -12.87
CA VAL A 13 -10.79 3.99 -12.22
C VAL A 13 -10.72 3.58 -10.76
N SER A 14 -11.59 4.14 -9.93
CA SER A 14 -11.69 3.80 -8.50
C SER A 14 -13.16 3.56 -8.15
N LEU A 15 -13.42 2.63 -7.23
CA LEU A 15 -14.73 2.48 -6.62
C LEU A 15 -14.82 3.44 -5.43
N LYS A 16 -15.87 4.25 -5.39
CA LYS A 16 -16.09 5.19 -4.29
C LYS A 16 -17.13 4.64 -3.33
N ASP A 17 -16.75 4.48 -2.07
CA ASP A 17 -17.70 4.12 -1.02
C ASP A 17 -18.65 5.31 -0.76
N ARG A 18 -19.95 5.04 -0.84
CA ARG A 18 -20.97 6.10 -0.73
C ARG A 18 -21.06 6.72 0.66
N SER A 19 -20.72 5.97 1.70
CA SER A 19 -20.96 6.36 3.10
C SER A 19 -19.76 7.09 3.69
N THR A 20 -18.56 6.65 3.34
CA THR A 20 -17.28 7.19 3.83
C THR A 20 -16.61 8.12 2.82
N GLY A 21 -17.00 8.02 1.54
CA GLY A 21 -16.35 8.74 0.44
C GLY A 21 -14.99 8.17 0.03
N ALA A 22 -14.52 7.09 0.67
CA ALA A 22 -13.22 6.48 0.40
C ALA A 22 -13.14 5.94 -1.03
N GLU A 23 -11.99 6.12 -1.67
CA GLU A 23 -11.73 5.66 -3.03
C GLU A 23 -10.84 4.43 -3.02
N PHE A 24 -11.33 3.34 -3.61
CA PHE A 24 -10.64 2.05 -3.72
C PHE A 24 -10.14 1.87 -5.14
N PRO A 25 -8.82 1.96 -5.38
CA PRO A 25 -8.26 1.85 -6.72
C PRO A 25 -8.57 0.49 -7.36
N VAL A 26 -8.93 0.48 -8.64
CA VAL A 26 -9.06 -0.75 -9.42
C VAL A 26 -7.85 -0.89 -10.36
N GLY A 27 -7.16 -2.01 -10.27
CA GLY A 27 -6.16 -2.45 -11.24
C GLY A 27 -6.72 -3.55 -12.13
N VAL A 28 -6.29 -3.58 -13.40
CA VAL A 28 -6.71 -4.58 -14.37
C VAL A 28 -5.48 -5.28 -14.92
N ASP A 29 -5.49 -6.62 -14.89
CA ASP A 29 -4.41 -7.42 -15.46
C ASP A 29 -4.64 -7.76 -16.95
N SER A 30 -3.66 -8.42 -17.57
CA SER A 30 -3.72 -8.82 -18.99
C SER A 30 -4.88 -9.77 -19.32
N GLY A 31 -5.47 -10.44 -18.32
CA GLY A 31 -6.64 -11.29 -18.46
C GLY A 31 -7.97 -10.57 -18.21
N CYS A 32 -7.97 -9.23 -18.18
CA CYS A 32 -9.14 -8.40 -17.88
C CYS A 32 -9.77 -8.64 -16.50
N ARG A 33 -9.00 -9.18 -15.55
CA ARG A 33 -9.49 -9.35 -14.17
C ARG A 33 -9.29 -8.07 -13.39
N ASN A 34 -10.35 -7.62 -12.72
CA ASN A 34 -10.31 -6.45 -11.86
C ASN A 34 -9.83 -6.84 -10.46
N THR A 35 -8.80 -6.14 -9.97
CA THR A 35 -8.35 -6.20 -8.58
C THR A 35 -8.70 -4.89 -7.90
N VAL A 36 -9.48 -4.96 -6.82
CA VAL A 36 -9.82 -3.79 -5.99
C VAL A 36 -8.80 -3.71 -4.85
N TYR A 37 -8.03 -2.64 -4.81
CA TYR A 37 -7.04 -2.37 -3.76
C TYR A 37 -7.66 -1.55 -2.63
N ASN A 38 -7.05 -1.63 -1.44
CA ASN A 38 -7.47 -0.84 -0.28
C ASN A 38 -7.35 0.67 -0.57
N SER A 39 -8.25 1.48 0.02
CA SER A 39 -8.21 2.93 -0.10
C SER A 39 -7.06 3.59 0.65
N MET A 40 -6.46 2.87 1.60
CA MET A 40 -5.29 3.31 2.37
C MET A 40 -4.10 2.39 2.12
N PRO A 41 -2.88 2.94 2.01
CA PRO A 41 -1.67 2.13 1.89
C PRO A 41 -1.46 1.32 3.16
N GLN A 42 -0.78 0.19 3.05
CA GLN A 42 -0.40 -0.65 4.19
C GLN A 42 1.10 -0.58 4.41
N SER A 43 1.52 -0.54 5.68
CA SER A 43 2.95 -0.50 6.01
C SER A 43 3.22 -1.17 7.33
N ALA A 44 4.28 -2.00 7.37
CA ALA A 44 4.85 -2.57 8.58
C ALA A 44 6.06 -1.74 9.09
N ALA A 45 6.17 -0.46 8.70
CA ALA A 45 7.32 0.40 9.04
C ALA A 45 7.62 0.43 10.55
N GLU A 46 6.59 0.41 11.39
CA GLU A 46 6.71 0.37 12.86
C GLU A 46 7.46 -0.86 13.38
N TYR A 47 7.44 -1.96 12.64
CA TYR A 47 8.07 -3.23 13.03
C TYR A 47 9.45 -3.46 12.41
N LEU A 48 9.93 -2.56 11.55
CA LEU A 48 11.17 -2.75 10.80
C LEU A 48 12.36 -3.07 11.71
N LYS A 49 12.53 -2.31 12.81
CA LYS A 49 13.61 -2.54 13.77
C LYS A 49 13.55 -3.96 14.35
N ARG A 50 12.38 -4.39 14.82
CA ARG A 50 12.18 -5.74 15.38
C ARG A 50 12.40 -6.83 14.34
N LEU A 51 11.95 -6.61 13.09
CA LEU A 51 12.17 -7.56 12.00
C LEU A 51 13.66 -7.71 11.66
N ILE A 52 14.42 -6.62 11.66
CA ILE A 52 15.88 -6.63 11.49
C ILE A 52 16.56 -7.38 12.64
N GLU A 53 16.16 -7.14 13.90
CA GLU A 53 16.66 -7.86 15.07
C GLU A 53 16.37 -9.37 15.00
N MET A 54 15.29 -9.77 14.34
CA MET A 54 14.95 -11.16 14.02
C MET A 54 15.63 -11.69 12.75
N HIS A 55 16.62 -10.97 12.21
CA HIS A 55 17.40 -11.33 11.03
C HIS A 55 16.60 -11.39 9.72
N VAL A 56 15.48 -10.66 9.62
CA VAL A 56 14.79 -10.45 8.33
C VAL A 56 15.64 -9.51 7.47
N THR A 57 16.08 -9.98 6.31
CA THR A 57 16.96 -9.23 5.40
C THR A 57 16.26 -8.76 4.12
N TYR A 58 15.08 -9.28 3.82
CA TYR A 58 14.34 -8.95 2.60
C TYR A 58 13.05 -8.21 2.93
N PHE A 59 12.94 -7.00 2.42
CA PHE A 59 11.74 -6.16 2.52
C PHE A 59 11.27 -5.81 1.12
N ARG A 60 9.95 -5.79 0.92
CA ARG A 60 9.33 -5.41 -0.35
C ARG A 60 8.51 -4.15 -0.15
N ILE A 61 8.68 -3.19 -1.06
CA ILE A 61 7.86 -1.98 -1.14
C ILE A 61 7.17 -2.05 -2.50
N GLU A 62 5.84 -2.01 -2.50
CA GLU A 62 5.02 -2.04 -3.70
C GLU A 62 4.28 -0.72 -3.84
N PHE A 63 4.17 -0.25 -5.09
CA PHE A 63 3.50 0.98 -5.47
C PHE A 63 2.40 0.65 -6.47
N LEU A 64 1.32 1.44 -6.47
CA LEU A 64 0.17 1.25 -7.33
C LEU A 64 -0.08 2.45 -8.24
N ARG A 65 -0.17 3.65 -7.68
CA ARG A 65 -0.55 4.88 -8.41
C ARG A 65 0.29 6.10 -8.03
N GLU A 66 1.25 5.94 -7.14
CA GLU A 66 2.17 6.96 -6.69
C GLU A 66 2.94 7.55 -7.87
N SER A 67 3.11 8.86 -7.86
CA SER A 67 3.99 9.58 -8.78
C SER A 67 5.45 9.26 -8.49
N THR A 68 6.32 9.49 -9.47
CA THR A 68 7.77 9.33 -9.32
C THR A 68 8.31 10.07 -8.08
N LEU A 69 7.82 11.28 -7.83
CA LEU A 69 8.23 12.06 -6.67
C LEU A 69 7.79 11.42 -5.35
N GLU A 70 6.57 10.88 -5.28
CA GLU A 70 6.07 10.17 -4.10
C GLU A 70 6.87 8.88 -3.87
N VAL A 71 7.14 8.11 -4.93
CA VAL A 71 7.98 6.91 -4.87
C VAL A 71 9.35 7.23 -4.26
N HIS A 72 10.04 8.27 -4.75
CA HIS A 72 11.34 8.67 -4.18
C HIS A 72 11.24 9.02 -2.70
N LYS A 73 10.27 9.85 -2.31
CA LYS A 73 10.06 10.22 -0.90
C LYS A 73 9.80 9.01 0.00
N ILE A 74 9.01 8.05 -0.48
CA ILE A 74 8.70 6.82 0.26
C ILE A 74 9.96 5.97 0.41
N LEU A 75 10.72 5.76 -0.66
CA LEU A 75 11.97 5.00 -0.63
C LEU A 75 13.01 5.64 0.30
N ASP A 76 13.17 6.96 0.25
CA ASP A 76 14.07 7.70 1.16
C ASP A 76 13.64 7.54 2.61
N GLY A 77 12.34 7.57 2.88
CA GLY A 77 11.75 7.32 4.19
C GLY A 77 12.12 5.93 4.74
N TYR A 78 11.88 4.88 3.95
CA TYR A 78 12.27 3.52 4.33
C TYR A 78 13.79 3.37 4.48
N GLY A 79 14.59 3.93 3.57
CA GLY A 79 16.05 3.91 3.66
C GLY A 79 16.57 4.59 4.93
N SER A 80 15.95 5.69 5.35
CA SER A 80 16.30 6.38 6.59
C SER A 80 16.04 5.51 7.83
N VAL A 81 14.90 4.82 7.89
CA VAL A 81 14.59 3.88 8.98
C VAL A 81 15.53 2.68 8.98
N LEU A 82 15.78 2.07 7.81
CA LEU A 82 16.69 0.93 7.68
C LEU A 82 18.14 1.28 8.05
N SER A 83 18.57 2.53 7.83
CA SER A 83 19.89 3.03 8.24
C SER A 83 19.97 3.46 9.71
N GLY A 84 18.86 3.37 10.47
CA GLY A 84 18.80 3.79 11.88
C GLY A 84 18.76 5.30 12.10
N LYS A 85 18.61 6.11 11.04
CA LYS A 85 18.57 7.58 11.11
C LYS A 85 17.19 8.14 11.52
N ASN A 86 16.14 7.34 11.39
CA ASN A 86 14.78 7.71 11.75
C ASN A 86 14.02 6.52 12.34
N ASP A 87 12.87 6.80 12.96
CA ASP A 87 12.02 5.80 13.58
C ASP A 87 10.88 5.34 12.65
N GLY A 88 10.55 4.05 12.73
CA GLY A 88 9.52 3.42 11.92
C GLY A 88 8.11 3.97 12.17
N LYS A 89 7.82 4.43 13.39
CA LYS A 89 6.54 5.04 13.76
C LYS A 89 6.33 6.37 13.05
N ASN A 90 7.37 7.20 13.00
CA ASN A 90 7.32 8.48 12.28
C ASN A 90 7.08 8.25 10.79
N LEU A 91 7.77 7.27 10.19
CA LEU A 91 7.56 6.90 8.79
C LEU A 91 6.11 6.45 8.55
N TRP A 92 5.60 5.52 9.38
CA TRP A 92 4.24 5.02 9.28
C TRP A 92 3.19 6.15 9.32
N GLN A 93 3.33 7.08 10.27
CA GLN A 93 2.45 8.25 10.39
C GLN A 93 2.50 9.14 9.15
N ASN A 94 3.70 9.39 8.62
CA ASN A 94 3.89 10.21 7.43
C ASN A 94 3.28 9.56 6.17
N LEU A 95 3.32 8.23 6.07
CA LEU A 95 2.67 7.48 5.00
C LEU A 95 1.14 7.49 5.11
N LYS A 96 0.58 7.91 6.25
CA LYS A 96 -0.85 7.77 6.58
C LYS A 96 -1.36 6.36 6.31
N ALA A 97 -0.49 5.38 6.54
CA ALA A 97 -0.74 4.00 6.22
C ALA A 97 -1.59 3.32 7.30
N SER A 98 -2.35 2.31 6.90
CA SER A 98 -2.89 1.35 7.84
C SER A 98 -1.79 0.40 8.28
N ASN A 99 -1.66 0.15 9.59
CA ASN A 99 -0.79 -0.89 10.13
C ASN A 99 -1.58 -2.17 10.43
N GLN A 100 -2.45 -2.58 9.52
CA GLN A 100 -3.03 -3.92 9.51
C GLN A 100 -2.03 -4.86 8.82
N VAL A 101 -0.90 -5.13 9.49
CA VAL A 101 0.02 -6.22 9.09
C VAL A 101 -0.83 -7.46 8.86
N GLY A 102 -0.54 -8.27 7.84
CA GLY A 102 -1.28 -9.47 7.43
C GLY A 102 -1.49 -10.58 8.49
N LEU A 103 -1.31 -10.30 9.78
CA LEU A 103 -2.14 -10.83 10.85
C LEU A 103 -3.39 -9.94 10.95
N THR A 104 -4.42 -10.23 10.17
CA THR A 104 -5.72 -9.58 10.35
C THR A 104 -6.10 -9.66 11.83
N ARG A 105 -6.14 -8.54 12.55
CA ARG A 105 -7.25 -8.34 13.49
C ARG A 105 -8.46 -8.27 12.57
N GLY A 106 -9.10 -9.41 12.36
CA GLY A 106 -10.39 -9.43 11.68
C GLY A 106 -11.29 -8.40 12.35
N THR A 107 -12.29 -7.91 11.64
CA THR A 107 -13.37 -7.07 12.19
C THR A 107 -14.18 -7.76 13.30
N PHE A 108 -13.77 -8.94 13.75
CA PHE A 108 -14.31 -9.66 14.89
C PHE A 108 -13.84 -9.00 16.21
N ASN A 109 -14.64 -8.08 16.69
CA ASN A 109 -14.67 -7.77 18.12
C ASN A 109 -15.40 -8.92 18.82
N LEU A 110 -14.69 -9.72 19.62
CA LEU A 110 -15.37 -10.47 20.67
C LEU A 110 -15.88 -9.45 21.68
N LEU A 111 -17.20 -9.46 21.90
CA LEU A 111 -17.86 -8.79 23.02
C LEU A 111 -17.20 -9.17 24.35
#